data_AF-D8JYP9-F1
#
_entry.id   AF-D8JYP9-F1
#
_cell.length_a   1.000
_cell.length_b   1.000
_cell.length_c   1.000
_cell.angle_alpha   90.00
_cell.angle_beta   90.00
_cell.angle_gamma   90.00
#
_symmetry.space_group_name_H-M   'P 1'
#
loop_
_entity.id
_entity.type
_entity.pdbx_description
1 polymer ?
#
loop_
_entity_poly.entity_id
_entity_poly.type
_entity_poly.pdbx_seq_one_letter_code
_entity_poly.pdbx_strand_id
1 'polypeptide(L)'
;MSLAGRWSGKRHGYGRSEAESDCSNGCALTYDFVACKDGWCGIAVKDDKTCGAIGVRLAANNAVTNGGGTYKGQLLLAKDTAPYAVEAWYNSDEGAAKLHFLGDTGPELRIMRRSFPFEAELARTGDATCTLEKATS
;
A
#
# COMPACT_ATOMS: atom_id res chain seq x y z
N MET A 1 1.36 16.72 -0.73
CA MET A 1 1.85 15.70 -1.69
C MET A 1 0.74 14.71 -1.98
N SER A 2 0.60 14.27 -3.23
CA SER A 2 -0.53 13.45 -3.69
C SER A 2 -0.10 12.00 -3.89
N LEU A 3 -0.84 11.05 -3.29
CA LEU A 3 -0.67 9.62 -3.59
C LEU A 3 -1.44 9.19 -4.83
N ALA A 4 -2.24 10.07 -5.44
CA ALA A 4 -3.04 9.73 -6.62
C ALA A 4 -2.15 9.10 -7.70
N GLY A 5 -2.60 8.03 -8.35
CA GLY A 5 -1.85 7.39 -9.43
C GLY A 5 -1.79 5.88 -9.32
N ARG A 6 -1.15 5.26 -10.30
CA ARG A 6 -0.83 3.83 -10.31
C ARG A 6 0.51 3.58 -9.66
N TRP A 7 0.52 2.59 -8.78
CA TRP A 7 1.69 2.17 -8.01
C TRP A 7 1.88 0.67 -8.14
N SER A 8 3.08 0.24 -8.49
CA SER A 8 3.39 -1.18 -8.70
C SER A 8 4.69 -1.55 -7.99
N GLY A 9 4.75 -2.79 -7.52
CA GLY A 9 5.93 -3.31 -6.83
C GLY A 9 5.73 -4.76 -6.40
N LYS A 10 6.53 -5.18 -5.40
CA LYS A 10 6.48 -6.53 -4.86
C LYS A 10 6.35 -6.48 -3.34
N ARG A 11 5.57 -7.41 -2.78
CA ARG A 11 5.58 -7.68 -1.33
C ARG A 11 6.46 -8.86 -0.97
N HIS A 12 6.98 -8.80 0.25
CA HIS A 12 7.68 -9.87 0.94
C HIS A 12 7.39 -9.78 2.46
N GLY A 13 7.79 -10.80 3.22
CA GLY A 13 7.83 -10.69 4.69
C GLY A 13 9.14 -10.05 5.11
N TYR A 14 9.11 -8.94 5.85
CA TYR A 14 10.33 -8.29 6.34
C TYR A 14 10.98 -9.10 7.45
N GLY A 15 12.27 -9.40 7.30
CA GLY A 15 13.01 -10.21 8.27
C GLY A 15 12.61 -11.68 8.30
N ARG A 16 11.86 -12.15 7.30
CA ARG A 16 11.63 -13.58 7.03
C ARG A 16 12.64 -14.09 6.00
N SER A 17 13.05 -15.34 6.13
CA SER A 17 13.83 -16.00 5.09
C SER A 17 12.98 -16.12 3.80
N GLU A 18 13.59 -16.14 2.61
CA GLU A 18 12.87 -16.35 1.34
C GLU A 18 11.98 -17.61 1.35
N ALA A 19 12.35 -18.61 2.16
CA ALA A 19 11.61 -19.84 2.38
C ALA A 19 10.30 -19.69 3.20
N GLU A 20 10.15 -18.61 3.97
CA GLU A 20 8.95 -18.30 4.79
C GLU A 20 8.03 -17.25 4.14
N SER A 21 8.39 -16.80 2.93
CA SER A 21 7.53 -15.98 2.10
C SER A 21 6.50 -16.89 1.42
N ASP A 22 5.21 -16.63 1.63
CA ASP A 22 4.12 -17.30 0.87
C ASP A 22 4.18 -17.01 -0.66
N CYS A 23 5.17 -16.23 -1.10
CA CYS A 23 5.43 -15.87 -2.48
C CYS A 23 6.92 -16.05 -2.79
N SER A 24 7.28 -17.16 -3.43
CA SER A 24 8.66 -17.58 -3.72
C SER A 24 9.45 -16.69 -4.69
N ASN A 25 8.81 -15.68 -5.31
CA ASN A 25 9.45 -14.67 -6.18
C ASN A 25 8.99 -13.23 -5.87
N GLY A 26 8.41 -13.03 -4.68
CA GLY A 26 7.63 -11.84 -4.32
C GLY A 26 6.25 -11.84 -4.98
N CYS A 27 5.21 -11.46 -4.24
CA CYS A 27 3.88 -11.29 -4.83
C CYS A 27 3.79 -9.90 -5.44
N ALA A 28 3.55 -9.83 -6.76
CA ALA A 28 3.33 -8.57 -7.43
C ALA A 28 2.10 -7.87 -6.82
N LEU A 29 2.24 -6.57 -6.60
CA LEU A 29 1.16 -5.71 -6.14
C LEU A 29 1.05 -4.55 -7.13
N THR A 30 -0.18 -4.28 -7.58
CA THR A 30 -0.50 -3.03 -8.26
C THR A 30 -1.74 -2.44 -7.63
N TYR A 31 -1.66 -1.15 -7.29
CA TYR A 31 -2.76 -0.38 -6.75
C TYR A 31 -2.91 0.94 -7.50
N ASP A 32 -4.15 1.26 -7.81
CA ASP A 32 -4.54 2.60 -8.22
C ASP A 32 -5.03 3.36 -6.99
N PHE A 33 -4.25 4.34 -6.57
CA PHE A 33 -4.58 5.21 -5.45
C PHE A 33 -5.42 6.39 -5.92
N VAL A 34 -6.55 6.59 -5.26
CA VAL A 34 -7.47 7.70 -5.48
C VAL A 34 -7.87 8.31 -4.14
N ALA A 35 -8.23 9.60 -4.14
CA ALA A 35 -8.74 10.26 -2.94
C ALA A 35 -10.06 9.61 -2.50
N CYS A 36 -10.20 9.36 -1.20
CA CYS A 36 -11.43 8.80 -0.62
C CYS A 36 -11.64 9.32 0.79
N LYS A 37 -12.89 9.59 1.19
CA LYS A 37 -13.27 10.16 2.50
C LYS A 37 -12.17 11.09 3.07
N ASP A 38 -11.49 10.64 4.13
CA ASP A 38 -10.50 11.40 4.90
C ASP A 38 -9.04 11.02 4.55
N GLY A 39 -8.79 10.49 3.34
CA GLY A 39 -7.45 10.07 2.92
C GLY A 39 -7.40 9.45 1.52
N TRP A 40 -6.80 8.26 1.44
CA TRP A 40 -6.48 7.57 0.19
C TRP A 40 -6.95 6.14 0.18
N CYS A 41 -7.52 5.71 -0.94
CA CYS A 41 -7.94 4.33 -1.16
C CYS A 41 -7.14 3.74 -2.32
N GLY A 42 -6.46 2.62 -2.08
CA GLY A 42 -5.77 1.83 -3.10
C GLY A 42 -6.68 0.72 -3.61
N ILE A 43 -7.06 0.81 -4.88
CA ILE A 43 -7.86 -0.20 -5.58
C ILE A 43 -6.90 -1.19 -6.23
N ALA A 44 -7.05 -2.48 -5.92
CA ALA A 44 -6.19 -3.50 -6.52
C ALA A 44 -6.37 -3.53 -8.04
N VAL A 45 -5.28 -3.51 -8.79
CA VAL A 45 -5.29 -3.76 -10.24
C VAL A 45 -4.83 -5.18 -10.46
N LYS A 46 -5.69 -6.00 -11.08
CA LYS A 46 -5.39 -7.40 -11.36
C LYS A 46 -4.47 -7.53 -12.58
N ASP A 47 -3.94 -8.73 -12.81
CA ASP A 47 -3.03 -9.02 -13.93
C ASP A 47 -3.69 -8.78 -15.31
N ASP A 48 -5.01 -8.97 -15.41
CA ASP A 48 -5.82 -8.64 -16.59
C ASP A 48 -6.12 -7.13 -16.73
N LYS A 49 -5.51 -6.30 -15.88
CA LYS A 49 -5.68 -4.84 -15.78
C LYS A 49 -7.08 -4.40 -15.36
N THR A 50 -7.93 -5.31 -14.89
CA THR A 50 -9.25 -4.96 -14.35
C THR A 50 -9.14 -4.46 -12.92
N CYS A 51 -10.11 -3.63 -12.53
CA CYS A 51 -10.21 -3.08 -11.18
C CYS A 51 -10.78 -4.13 -10.22
N GLY A 52 -10.08 -4.35 -9.12
CA GLY A 52 -10.48 -5.20 -8.02
C GLY A 52 -11.13 -4.41 -6.88
N ALA A 53 -11.09 -5.00 -5.69
CA ALA A 53 -11.58 -4.35 -4.47
C ALA A 53 -10.61 -3.28 -3.95
N ILE A 54 -11.11 -2.44 -3.05
CA ILE A 54 -10.28 -1.55 -2.23
C ILE A 54 -9.44 -2.41 -1.28
N GLY A 55 -8.16 -2.56 -1.60
CA GLY A 55 -7.20 -3.31 -0.80
C GLY A 55 -6.45 -2.43 0.19
N VAL A 56 -6.35 -1.12 -0.03
CA VAL A 56 -5.63 -0.20 0.87
C VAL A 56 -6.53 0.95 1.28
N ARG A 57 -6.49 1.31 2.56
CA ARG A 57 -7.07 2.54 3.09
C ARG A 57 -6.02 3.24 3.94
N LEU A 58 -5.61 4.43 3.56
CA LEU A 58 -4.66 5.26 4.29
C LEU A 58 -5.34 6.55 4.74
N ALA A 59 -5.15 6.95 5.98
CA ALA A 59 -5.58 8.26 6.46
C ALA A 59 -4.77 9.38 5.77
N ALA A 60 -5.33 10.58 5.70
CA ALA A 60 -4.58 11.76 5.29
C ALA A 60 -3.38 11.98 6.22
N ASN A 61 -2.27 12.47 5.65
CA ASN A 61 -1.02 12.66 6.37
C ASN A 61 -1.13 13.81 7.38
N ASN A 62 -0.65 13.60 8.60
CA ASN A 62 -0.58 14.61 9.67
C ASN A 62 0.82 15.26 9.82
N ALA A 63 1.84 14.75 9.13
CA ALA A 63 3.21 15.25 9.17
C ALA A 63 3.84 15.17 7.76
N VAL A 64 3.71 16.25 6.99
CA VAL A 64 4.38 16.42 5.70
C VAL A 64 5.70 17.14 5.96
N THR A 65 6.84 16.54 5.58
CA THR A 65 8.13 17.22 5.48
C THR A 65 8.51 17.35 4.01
N ASN A 66 9.37 18.32 3.67
CA ASN A 66 9.80 18.55 2.29
C ASN A 66 10.37 17.25 1.68
N GLY A 67 9.69 16.70 0.67
CA GLY A 67 10.13 15.50 -0.07
C GLY A 67 9.34 14.21 0.23
N GLY A 68 8.66 14.16 1.38
CA GLY A 68 8.11 12.91 1.91
C GLY A 68 6.83 13.05 2.75
N GLY A 69 6.29 11.90 3.15
CA GLY A 69 5.12 11.86 4.03
C GLY A 69 4.83 10.48 4.57
N THR A 70 4.21 10.42 5.74
CA THR A 70 3.87 9.15 6.40
C THR A 70 2.36 9.00 6.50
N TYR A 71 1.86 7.80 6.18
CA TYR A 71 0.44 7.50 6.11
C TYR A 71 0.16 6.24 6.91
N LYS A 72 -0.81 6.30 7.83
CA LYS A 72 -1.24 5.12 8.59
C LYS A 72 -2.57 4.60 8.05
N GLY A 73 -2.77 3.30 8.15
CA GLY A 73 -4.02 2.73 7.68
C GLY A 73 -4.09 1.21 7.73
N GLN A 74 -4.85 0.65 6.80
CA GLN A 74 -5.11 -0.78 6.71
C GLN A 74 -4.87 -1.30 5.29
N LEU A 75 -4.35 -2.52 5.22
CA LEU A 75 -4.17 -3.29 4.00
C LEU A 75 -4.91 -4.62 4.12
N LEU A 76 -5.71 -4.94 3.10
CA LEU A 76 -6.38 -6.20 2.91
C LEU A 76 -5.90 -6.82 1.59
N LEU A 77 -5.17 -7.93 1.66
CA LEU A 77 -4.59 -8.57 0.47
C LEU A 77 -5.63 -9.35 -0.34
N ALA A 78 -6.59 -9.97 0.33
CA ALA A 78 -7.69 -10.68 -0.31
C ALA A 78 -8.96 -10.56 0.53
N LYS A 79 -10.11 -10.77 -0.12
CA LYS A 79 -11.41 -10.83 0.57
C LYS A 79 -11.34 -11.89 1.68
N ASP A 80 -11.93 -11.58 2.83
CA ASP A 80 -12.04 -12.49 3.98
C ASP A 80 -10.70 -12.87 4.65
N THR A 81 -9.61 -12.14 4.35
CA THR A 81 -8.33 -12.26 5.08
C THR A 81 -8.24 -11.26 6.23
N ALA A 82 -7.37 -11.55 7.22
CA ALA A 82 -7.11 -10.59 8.28
C ALA A 82 -6.41 -9.34 7.70
N PRO A 83 -6.88 -8.11 8.01
CA PRO A 83 -6.23 -6.90 7.57
C PRO A 83 -4.90 -6.70 8.31
N TYR A 84 -3.91 -6.15 7.61
CA TYR A 84 -2.71 -5.62 8.23
C TYR A 84 -2.95 -4.18 8.66
N ALA A 85 -2.53 -3.82 9.88
CA ALA A 85 -2.27 -2.43 10.22
C ALA A 85 -0.98 -2.01 9.51
N VAL A 86 -1.03 -0.95 8.70
CA VAL A 86 0.11 -0.51 7.89
C VAL A 86 0.53 0.92 8.17
N GLU A 87 1.81 1.18 8.01
CA GLU A 87 2.39 2.52 7.84
C GLU A 87 3.09 2.57 6.49
N ALA A 88 2.86 3.65 5.75
CA ALA A 88 3.37 3.88 4.42
C ALA A 88 4.17 5.17 4.38
N TRP A 89 5.42 5.10 3.90
CA TRP A 89 6.31 6.24 3.72
C TRP A 89 6.44 6.56 2.23
N TYR A 90 6.02 7.77 1.89
CA TYR A 90 6.22 8.36 0.56
C TYR A 90 7.55 9.08 0.53
N ASN A 91 8.31 8.90 -0.55
CA ASN A 91 9.54 9.64 -0.86
C ASN A 91 9.56 9.98 -2.36
N SER A 92 10.01 11.18 -2.72
CA SER A 92 10.19 11.64 -4.11
C SER A 92 11.53 12.29 -4.41
N ASP A 93 12.48 12.24 -3.48
CA ASP A 93 13.74 13.00 -3.51
C ASP A 93 14.71 12.54 -4.61
N GLU A 94 14.57 11.30 -5.09
CA GLU A 94 15.43 10.69 -6.12
C GLU A 94 14.82 10.75 -7.54
N GLY A 95 13.82 11.62 -7.77
CA GLY A 95 13.17 11.78 -9.09
C GLY A 95 12.17 10.66 -9.44
N ALA A 96 12.13 9.58 -8.67
CA ALA A 96 11.09 8.56 -8.73
C ALA A 96 10.31 8.54 -7.41
N ALA A 97 8.98 8.68 -7.50
CA ALA A 97 8.11 8.58 -6.34
C ALA A 97 8.02 7.12 -5.89
N LYS A 98 8.38 6.85 -4.64
CA LYS A 98 8.33 5.54 -3.98
C LYS A 98 7.36 5.58 -2.80
N LEU A 99 6.70 4.45 -2.57
CA LEU A 99 5.81 4.23 -1.44
C LEU A 99 6.21 2.93 -0.77
N HIS A 100 6.86 3.04 0.38
CA HIS A 100 7.31 1.92 1.19
C HIS A 100 6.25 1.61 2.25
N PHE A 101 5.84 0.35 2.37
CA PHE A 101 4.87 -0.11 3.34
C PHE A 101 5.52 -1.07 4.33
N LEU A 102 5.20 -0.91 5.61
CA LEU A 102 5.34 -1.96 6.62
C LEU A 102 3.97 -2.30 7.19
N GLY A 103 3.73 -3.58 7.46
CA GLY A 103 2.45 -4.07 7.97
C GLY A 103 2.61 -5.13 9.06
N ASP A 104 1.73 -5.06 10.05
CA ASP A 104 1.60 -6.03 11.15
C ASP A 104 0.17 -6.59 11.17
N THR A 105 0.01 -7.83 11.63
CA THR A 105 -1.31 -8.46 11.83
C THR A 105 -1.96 -8.05 13.16
N GLY A 106 -1.22 -7.33 14.03
CA GLY A 106 -1.75 -6.68 15.21
C GLY A 106 -2.61 -5.44 14.91
N PRO A 107 -3.28 -4.87 15.94
CA PRO A 107 -4.18 -3.72 15.77
C PRO A 107 -3.46 -2.42 15.39
N GLU A 108 -2.14 -2.36 15.61
CA GLU A 108 -1.30 -1.22 15.28
C GLU A 108 0.10 -1.70 14.85
N LEU A 109 0.80 -0.89 14.05
CA LEU A 109 2.18 -1.15 13.69
C LEU A 109 3.08 -0.94 14.92
N ARG A 110 3.68 -2.01 15.44
CA ARG A 110 4.61 -1.92 16.56
C ARG A 110 6.02 -1.72 16.03
N ILE A 111 6.43 -0.45 15.87
CA ILE A 111 7.71 -0.02 15.28
C ILE A 111 8.94 -0.64 15.99
N MET A 112 8.82 -1.08 17.25
CA MET A 112 9.89 -1.78 17.98
C MET A 112 10.05 -3.28 17.64
N ARG A 113 9.32 -3.82 16.67
CA ARG A 113 9.51 -5.21 16.24
C ARG A 113 10.71 -5.36 15.31
N ARG A 114 11.40 -6.50 15.44
CA ARG A 114 12.56 -6.86 14.61
C ARG A 114 12.19 -7.39 13.23
N SER A 115 10.92 -7.74 13.02
CA SER A 115 10.38 -8.26 11.76
C SER A 115 8.91 -7.86 11.60
N PHE A 116 8.48 -7.69 10.36
CA PHE A 116 7.10 -7.36 10.01
C PHE A 116 6.56 -8.42 9.05
N PRO A 117 5.34 -8.95 9.28
CA PRO A 117 4.77 -9.97 8.40
C PRO A 117 4.47 -9.46 6.98
N PHE A 118 4.43 -8.14 6.78
CA PHE A 118 4.25 -7.53 5.47
C PHE A 118 5.23 -6.38 5.26
N GLU A 119 5.86 -6.37 4.11
CA GLU A 119 6.57 -5.23 3.55
C GLU A 119 6.38 -5.17 2.05
N ALA A 120 6.29 -3.96 1.50
CA ALA A 120 6.28 -3.74 0.06
C ALA A 120 6.93 -2.40 -0.28
N GLU A 121 7.66 -2.36 -1.39
CA GLU A 121 8.08 -1.11 -2.01
C GLU A 121 7.35 -0.98 -3.35
N LEU A 122 6.58 0.11 -3.50
CA LEU A 122 5.87 0.42 -4.73
C LEU A 122 6.49 1.66 -5.39
N ALA A 123 6.67 1.61 -6.70
CA ALA A 123 7.03 2.77 -7.50
C ALA A 123 5.79 3.30 -8.24
N ARG A 124 5.71 4.61 -8.42
CA ARG A 124 4.67 5.22 -9.25
C ARG A 124 4.92 4.88 -10.72
N THR A 125 3.98 4.21 -11.36
CA THR A 125 4.11 3.73 -12.75
C THR A 125 3.18 4.43 -13.74
N GLY A 126 2.28 5.29 -13.26
CA GLY A 126 1.43 6.11 -14.12
C GLY A 126 0.25 6.72 -13.37
N ASP A 127 -0.79 7.08 -14.12
CA ASP A 127 -2.05 7.57 -13.58
C ASP A 127 -2.97 6.42 -13.18
N ALA A 128 -3.82 6.66 -12.17
CA ALA A 128 -4.84 5.72 -11.76
C ALA A 128 -5.92 5.64 -12.83
N THR A 129 -6.30 4.42 -13.24
CA THR A 129 -7.43 4.19 -14.14
C THR A 129 -8.64 3.63 -13.41
N CYS A 130 -8.43 2.96 -12.28
CA CYS A 130 -9.50 2.52 -11.40
C CYS A 130 -10.04 3.68 -10.58
N THR A 131 -11.37 3.78 -10.55
CA THR A 131 -12.09 4.77 -9.76
C THR A 131 -12.90 4.07 -8.68
N LEU A 132 -13.15 4.76 -7.57
CA LEU A 132 -14.18 4.32 -6.64
C LEU A 132 -15.50 4.32 -7.42
N GLU A 133 -16.20 3.18 -7.46
CA GLU A 133 -17.59 3.21 -7.91
C GLU A 133 -18.33 4.25 -7.05
N LYS A 134 -19.05 5.17 -7.70
CA LYS A 134 -19.94 6.06 -6.98
C LYS A 134 -20.84 5.15 -6.16
N ALA A 135 -20.79 5.29 -4.84
CA ALA A 135 -21.80 4.70 -3.99
C ALA A 135 -23.14 5.26 -4.48
N THR A 136 -23.89 4.47 -5.26
CA THR A 136 -25.31 4.70 -5.48
C THR A 136 -25.93 4.60 -4.09
N SER A 137 -26.17 5.77 -3.50
CA SER A 137 -27.10 5.94 -2.40
C SER A 137 -28.51 5.71 -2.91
#